data_AF-A0A9D0Y357-F1
#
_entry.id   AF-A0A9D0Y357-F1
#
_cell.length_a   1.000
_cell.length_b   1.000
_cell.length_c   1.000
_cell.angle_alpha   90.00
_cell.angle_beta   90.00
_cell.angle_gamma   90.00
#
_symmetry.space_group_name_H-M   'P 1'
#
loop_
_entity.id
_entity.type
_entity.pdbx_description
1 polymer ?
#
loop_
_entity_poly.entity_id
_entity_poly.type
_entity_poly.pdbx_seq_one_letter_code
_entity_poly.pdbx_strand_id
1 'polypeptide(L)' 'MLNIGILGSGKMGRVHAEAFSKNENCKIVGFYNRTKEKALDLQKNHPQAKVYDSWQEK' A
#
# COMPACT_ATOMS: atom_id res chain seq x y z
N MET A 1 9.71 10.24 -9.84
CA MET A 1 9.02 9.70 -8.64
C MET A 1 8.10 8.56 -9.07
N LEU A 2 8.38 7.34 -8.61
CA LEU A 2 7.67 6.11 -8.94
C LEU A 2 6.48 5.93 -7.98
N ASN A 3 5.29 5.79 -8.54
CA ASN A 3 4.09 5.48 -7.78
C ASN A 3 4.00 3.96 -7.54
N ILE A 4 3.82 3.55 -6.29
CA ILE A 4 3.81 2.14 -5.89
C ILE A 4 2.45 1.78 -5.28
N GLY A 5 1.87 0.70 -5.79
CA GLY A 5 0.74 -0.01 -5.17
C GLY A 5 1.23 -1.29 -4.50
N ILE A 6 0.73 -1.57 -3.29
CA ILE A 6 1.03 -2.82 -2.57
C ILE A 6 -0.21 -3.71 -2.60
N LEU A 7 -0.07 -4.89 -3.22
CA LEU A 7 -1.06 -5.98 -3.14
C LEU A 7 -0.63 -6.96 -2.04
N GLY A 8 -1.45 -7.07 -0.99
CA GLY A 8 -1.21 -7.93 0.16
C GLY A 8 -0.52 -7.20 1.32
N SER A 9 -1.29 -6.81 2.34
CA SER A 9 -0.82 -6.08 3.53
C SER A 9 -0.45 -6.99 4.72
N GLY A 10 0.11 -8.16 4.41
CA GLY A 10 0.74 -9.05 5.38
C GLY A 10 2.13 -8.55 5.84
N LYS A 11 2.90 -9.40 6.53
CA LYS A 11 4.22 -9.03 7.06
C LYS A 11 5.15 -8.41 6.00
N MET A 12 5.28 -9.06 4.85
CA MET A 12 6.16 -8.57 3.77
C MET A 12 5.64 -7.32 3.09
N GLY A 13 4.31 -7.19 2.90
CA GLY A 13 3.72 -5.98 2.32
C GLY A 13 4.02 -4.74 3.16
N ARG A 14 4.00 -4.88 4.49
CA ARG A 14 4.37 -3.80 5.43
C ARG A 14 5.85 -3.45 5.33
N VAL A 15 6.73 -4.46 5.33
CA VAL A 15 8.18 -4.25 5.18
C VAL A 15 8.50 -3.51 3.87
N HIS A 16 7.88 -3.89 2.76
CA HIS A 16 8.07 -3.21 1.49
C HIS A 16 7.50 -1.80 1.48
N ALA A 17 6.29 -1.59 2.01
CA ALA A 17 5.70 -0.25 2.11
C ALA A 17 6.62 0.72 2.90
N GLU A 18 7.20 0.25 4.01
CA GLU A 18 8.15 1.01 4.83
C GLU A 18 9.52 1.22 4.15
N ALA A 19 10.00 0.24 3.38
CA ALA A 19 11.25 0.40 2.63
C ALA A 19 11.11 1.43 1.51
N PHE A 20 9.98 1.38 0.78
CA PHE A 20 9.71 2.31 -0.31
C PHE A 20 9.32 3.70 0.17
N SER A 21 8.66 3.85 1.33
CA SER A 21 8.33 5.16 1.89
C SER A 21 9.55 5.99 2.27
N LYS A 22 10.68 5.32 2.58
CA LYS A 22 11.96 5.97 2.89
C LYS A 22 12.75 6.38 1.66
N ASN A 23 12.37 5.91 0.47
CA ASN A 23 13.04 6.25 -0.78
C ASN A 23 12.36 7.48 -1.39
N GLU A 24 13.08 8.60 -1.47
CA GLU A 24 12.57 9.88 -2.02
C GLU A 24 12.07 9.78 -3.46
N ASN A 25 12.55 8.78 -4.20
CA ASN A 25 12.12 8.53 -5.57
C ASN A 25 10.85 7.70 -5.66
N CYS A 26 10.27 7.27 -4.54
CA CYS A 26 9.08 6.42 -4.46
C CYS A 26 7.95 7.11 -3.70
N LYS A 27 6.71 6.81 -4.09
CA LYS A 27 5.52 7.22 -3.35
C LYS A 27 4.54 6.06 -3.28
N ILE A 28 4.18 5.65 -2.08
CA ILE A 28 3.08 4.69 -1.89
C ILE A 28 1.76 5.41 -2.19
N VAL A 29 1.02 4.93 -3.19
CA VAL A 29 -0.24 5.54 -3.64
C VAL A 29 -1.44 4.62 -3.46
N GLY A 30 -1.21 3.32 -3.21
CA GLY A 30 -2.27 2.34 -3.21
C GLY A 30 -2.02 1.13 -2.34
N PHE A 31 -3.09 0.65 -1.71
CA PHE A 31 -3.13 -0.62 -1.02
C PHE A 31 -4.32 -1.44 -1.50
N TYR A 32 -4.10 -2.73 -1.69
CA TYR A 32 -5.16 -3.71 -1.81
C TYR A 32 -4.85 -4.93 -0.94
N ASN A 33 -5.88 -5.48 -0.29
CA ASN A 33 -5.79 -6.78 0.33
C ASN A 33 -7.19 -7.40 0.39
N ARG A 34 -7.25 -8.73 0.29
CA ARG A 34 -8.53 -9.47 0.38
C ARG A 34 -9.32 -9.12 1.65
N THR A 35 -8.63 -8.94 2.77
CA THR A 35 -9.21 -8.43 4.03
C THR A 35 -8.93 -6.93 4.09
N LYS A 36 -9.94 -6.10 3.84
CA LYS A 36 -9.83 -4.64 3.69
C LYS A 36 -9.23 -3.98 4.93
N GLU A 37 -9.56 -4.48 6.11
CA GLU A 37 -9.09 -3.99 7.40
C GLU A 37 -7.57 -4.02 7.50
N LYS A 38 -6.90 -5.02 6.88
CA LYS A 38 -5.43 -5.08 6.87
C LYS A 38 -4.81 -4.00 5.98
N ALA A 39 -5.48 -3.63 4.89
CA ALA A 39 -5.03 -2.54 4.02
C ALA A 39 -5.27 -1.18 4.67
N LEU A 40 -6.43 -1.00 5.32
CA LEU A 40 -6.73 0.19 6.13
C LEU A 40 -5.74 0.36 7.29
N ASP A 41 -5.35 -0.73 7.95
CA ASP A 41 -4.37 -0.66 9.01
C ASP A 41 -2.97 -0.20 8.52
N LEU A 42 -2.54 -0.67 7.35
CA LEU A 42 -1.30 -0.20 6.72
C LEU A 42 -1.42 1.26 6.22
N GLN A 43 -2.61 1.68 5.77
CA GLN A 43 -2.87 3.06 5.36
C GLN A 43 -2.63 4.07 6.49
N LYS A 44 -2.77 3.68 7.76
CA LYS A 44 -2.46 4.58 8.90
C LYS A 44 -1.04 5.14 8.85
N ASN A 45 -0.09 4.38 8.30
CA ASN A 45 1.31 4.82 8.13
C ASN A 45 1.53 5.62 6.82
N HIS A 46 0.57 5.55 5.89
CA HIS A 46 0.64 6.20 4.58
C HIS A 46 -0.72 6.81 4.23
N PRO A 47 -1.14 7.89 4.92
CA PRO A 47 -2.49 8.44 4.85
C PRO A 47 -2.89 8.94 3.44
N GLN A 48 -1.91 9.25 2.60
CA GLN A 48 -2.11 9.67 1.21
C GLN A 48 -2.44 8.51 0.25
N ALA A 49 -2.26 7.26 0.67
CA ALA A 49 -2.49 6.11 -0.20
C ALA A 49 -3.99 5.73 -0.21
N LYS A 50 -4.49 5.36 -1.39
CA LYS A 50 -5.87 4.88 -1.57
C LYS A 50 -5.96 3.39 -1.22
N VAL A 51 -6.99 3.00 -0.46
CA VAL A 51 -7.34 1.59 -0.28
C VAL A 51 -8.36 1.19 -1.35
N TYR A 52 -8.02 0.17 -2.14
CA TYR A 52 -8.85 -0.34 -3.23
C TYR A 52 -9.65 -1.57 -2.78
N ASP A 53 -10.87 -1.69 -3.30
CA ASP A 53 -11.74 -2.85 -3.05
C ASP A 53 -11.46 -4.03 -4.00
N SER A 54 -10.78 -3.78 -5.11
CA SER A 54 -10.37 -4.78 -6.11
C SER A 54 -8.96 -4.47 -6.59
N TRP A 55 -8.19 -5.51 -6.90
CA TRP A 55 -6.89 -5.37 -7.57
C TRP A 55 -7.01 -5.33 -9.09
N GLN A 56 -8.12 -5.84 -9.64
CA GLN A 56 -8.44 -5.78 -11.06
C GLN A 56 -9.18 -4.48 -11.36
N GLU A 57 -8.83 -3.84 -12.47
CA GLU A 57 -9.73 -2.91 -13.14
C GLU A 57 -10.97 -3.68 -13.61
N LYS A 58 -12.14 -3.10 -13.38
CA LYS A 58 -13.42 -3.57 -13.89
C LYS A 58 -13.88 -2.68 -15.01
#